data_AF-A0A7V8TTX4-F1
#
_entry.id   AF-A0A7V8TTX4-F1
#
_cell.length_a   1.000
_cell.length_b   1.000
_cell.length_c   1.000
_cell.angle_alpha   90.00
_cell.angle_beta   90.00
_cell.angle_gamma   90.00
#
_symmetry.space_group_name_H-M   'P 1'
#
loop_
_entity.id
_entity.type
_entity.pdbx_description
1 polymer ?
#
loop_
_entity_poly.entity_id
_entity_poly.type
_entity_poly.pdbx_seq_one_letter_code
_entity_poly.pdbx_strand_id
1 'polypeptide(L)'
;MEQARAIARQRLEVHGRVQGVGFRPHVHRLASALGLTGSVCNTSSGARVEVQGPPAALAAFRERLFSELPAAARVDEWTVADAQPLTGQGGFEIVASERSDAPQLTVPPDMAVCGDCLAELFDPADRRYRYPFINCTQCGPRLSIIKDLPYDRPGTTMAGFTQCAACAAEYRDPASRRFHAQPNACPDCGPRLEYRAGADGEPFLGEDALARAAAT
;
A
#
# COMPACT_ATOMS: atom_id res chain seq x y z
N MET A 1 0.49 -41.27 -12.25
CA MET A 1 0.40 -40.52 -13.52
C MET A 1 -0.02 -39.11 -13.20
N GLU A 2 0.94 -38.28 -12.83
CA GLU A 2 0.72 -36.88 -12.51
C GLU A 2 0.66 -36.14 -13.84
N GLN A 3 -0.54 -35.81 -14.31
CA GLN A 3 -0.66 -34.90 -15.44
C GLN A 3 0.08 -33.64 -15.03
N ALA A 4 1.22 -33.35 -15.67
CA ALA A 4 1.87 -32.07 -15.56
C ALA A 4 0.82 -31.02 -15.91
N ARG A 5 0.23 -30.39 -14.89
CA ARG A 5 -0.77 -29.34 -15.09
C ARG A 5 -0.08 -28.30 -15.95
N ALA A 6 -0.58 -28.09 -17.16
CA ALA A 6 -0.05 -27.05 -18.03
C ALA A 6 -0.07 -25.74 -17.23
N ILE A 7 1.13 -25.17 -17.02
CA ILE A 7 1.29 -23.89 -16.33
C ILE A 7 1.39 -22.83 -17.43
N ALA A 8 0.62 -21.77 -17.28
CA ALA A 8 0.74 -20.57 -18.10
C ALA A 8 1.23 -19.42 -17.23
N ARG A 9 1.87 -18.43 -17.87
CA ARG A 9 2.25 -17.18 -17.22
C ARG A 9 1.70 -16.03 -18.04
N GLN A 10 1.20 -15.03 -17.34
CA GLN A 10 0.62 -13.84 -17.92
C GLN A 10 1.24 -12.61 -17.30
N ARG A 11 1.47 -11.59 -18.13
CA ARG A 11 1.82 -10.24 -17.70
C ARG A 11 0.61 -9.35 -17.96
N LEU A 12 0.17 -8.66 -16.92
CA LEU A 12 -0.85 -7.64 -17.00
C LEU A 12 -0.21 -6.28 -16.75
N GLU A 13 -0.50 -5.31 -17.61
CA GLU A 13 -0.26 -3.89 -17.35
C GLU A 13 -1.59 -3.26 -16.98
N VAL A 14 -1.68 -2.64 -15.81
CA VAL A 14 -2.92 -2.08 -15.25
C VAL A 14 -2.76 -0.59 -15.07
N HIS A 15 -3.65 0.18 -15.69
CA HIS A 15 -3.66 1.63 -15.71
C HIS A 15 -4.92 2.19 -15.00
N GLY A 16 -4.81 3.43 -14.52
CA GLY A 16 -5.82 4.10 -13.71
C GLY A 16 -5.37 4.32 -12.27
N ARG A 17 -6.29 4.72 -11.38
CA ARG A 17 -5.99 4.99 -9.96
C ARG A 17 -5.72 3.69 -9.20
N VAL A 18 -4.52 3.14 -9.36
CA VAL A 18 -4.08 1.86 -8.74
C VAL A 18 -2.88 2.02 -7.80
N GLN A 19 -2.27 3.20 -7.74
CA GLN A 19 -1.17 3.48 -6.83
C GLN A 19 -1.66 4.22 -5.58
N GLY A 20 -1.11 3.90 -4.41
CA GLY A 20 -1.54 4.49 -3.14
C GLY A 20 -2.93 4.07 -2.66
N VAL A 21 -3.53 3.04 -3.23
CA VAL A 21 -4.91 2.63 -2.92
C VAL A 21 -5.02 1.20 -2.42
N GLY A 22 -3.90 0.59 -2.02
CA GLY A 22 -3.86 -0.80 -1.53
C GLY A 22 -3.92 -1.86 -2.64
N PHE A 23 -3.69 -1.50 -3.90
CA PHE A 23 -3.73 -2.43 -5.04
C PHE A 23 -2.68 -3.55 -4.95
N ARG A 24 -1.40 -3.23 -4.67
CA ARG A 24 -0.33 -4.26 -4.52
C ARG A 24 -0.68 -5.31 -3.44
N PRO A 25 -1.08 -4.93 -2.20
CA PRO A 25 -1.62 -5.86 -1.22
C PRO A 25 -2.81 -6.70 -1.70
N HIS A 26 -3.74 -6.09 -2.43
CA HIS A 26 -4.91 -6.79 -2.99
C HIS A 26 -4.48 -7.90 -3.96
N VAL A 27 -3.64 -7.55 -4.93
CA VAL A 27 -3.08 -8.49 -5.91
C VAL A 27 -2.36 -9.64 -5.21
N HIS A 28 -1.49 -9.33 -4.25
CA HIS A 28 -0.73 -10.34 -3.50
C HIS A 28 -1.65 -11.33 -2.77
N ARG A 29 -2.65 -10.82 -2.02
CA ARG A 29 -3.59 -11.67 -1.29
C ARG A 29 -4.40 -12.56 -2.22
N LEU A 30 -4.88 -11.99 -3.33
CA LEU A 30 -5.67 -12.73 -4.31
C LEU A 30 -4.86 -13.84 -4.99
N ALA A 31 -3.65 -13.53 -5.45
CA ALA A 31 -2.77 -14.50 -6.06
C ALA A 31 -2.40 -15.63 -5.08
N SER A 32 -2.05 -15.27 -3.85
CA SER A 32 -1.73 -16.24 -2.78
C SER A 32 -2.91 -17.16 -2.47
N ALA A 33 -4.12 -16.61 -2.37
CA ALA A 33 -5.34 -17.39 -2.10
C ALA A 33 -5.68 -18.38 -3.22
N LEU A 34 -5.26 -18.09 -4.45
CA LEU A 34 -5.45 -18.96 -5.62
C LEU A 34 -4.26 -19.90 -5.87
N GLY A 35 -3.24 -19.88 -5.00
CA GLY A 35 -2.03 -20.69 -5.16
C GLY A 35 -1.20 -20.32 -6.40
N LEU A 36 -1.27 -19.06 -6.82
CA LEU A 36 -0.52 -18.54 -7.98
C LEU A 36 0.85 -18.01 -7.54
N THR A 37 1.81 -18.12 -8.45
CA THR A 37 3.17 -17.59 -8.26
C THR A 37 3.38 -16.35 -9.12
N GLY A 38 4.33 -15.49 -8.77
CA GLY A 38 4.65 -14.32 -9.57
C GLY A 38 4.92 -13.06 -8.76
N SER A 39 4.65 -11.90 -9.34
CA SER A 39 4.97 -10.62 -8.72
C SER A 39 4.04 -9.47 -9.11
N VAL A 40 4.02 -8.44 -8.27
CA VAL A 40 3.41 -7.15 -8.59
C VAL A 40 4.35 -6.00 -8.23
N CYS A 41 4.44 -4.99 -9.08
CA CYS A 41 5.15 -3.75 -8.80
C CYS A 41 4.34 -2.52 -9.27
N ASN A 42 4.64 -1.35 -8.72
CA ASN A 42 4.19 -0.11 -9.35
C ASN A 42 5.14 0.22 -10.50
N THR A 43 4.59 0.80 -11.57
CA THR A 43 5.35 1.38 -12.68
C THR A 43 5.10 2.89 -12.73
N SER A 44 5.79 3.65 -13.59
CA SER A 44 5.48 5.08 -13.78
C SER A 44 4.04 5.31 -14.28
N SER A 45 3.47 4.35 -15.00
CA SER A 45 2.17 4.44 -15.66
C SER A 45 1.07 3.60 -15.02
N GLY A 46 1.31 2.94 -13.87
CA GLY A 46 0.31 2.06 -13.28
C GLY A 46 0.89 0.99 -12.36
N ALA A 47 0.46 -0.24 -12.57
CA ALA A 47 1.00 -1.42 -11.91
C ALA A 47 1.20 -2.54 -12.93
N ARG A 48 2.28 -3.29 -12.78
CA ARG A 48 2.53 -4.50 -13.54
C ARG A 48 2.32 -5.71 -12.65
N VAL A 49 1.56 -6.67 -13.14
CA VAL A 49 1.32 -7.96 -12.49
C VAL A 49 1.85 -9.06 -13.38
N GLU A 50 2.77 -9.87 -12.87
CA GLU A 50 3.15 -11.12 -13.51
C GLU A 50 2.62 -12.26 -12.67
N VAL A 51 1.81 -13.13 -13.28
CA VAL A 51 1.12 -14.19 -12.57
C VAL A 51 1.22 -15.50 -13.33
N GLN A 52 1.47 -16.58 -12.61
CA GLN A 52 1.74 -17.89 -13.16
C GLN A 52 0.97 -18.97 -12.40
N GLY A 53 0.40 -19.92 -13.14
CA GLY A 53 -0.29 -21.07 -12.58
C GLY A 53 -1.18 -21.78 -13.58
N PRO A 54 -2.07 -22.67 -13.10
CA PRO A 54 -3.03 -23.36 -13.95
C PRO A 54 -3.98 -22.37 -14.66
N PRO A 55 -4.34 -22.57 -15.94
CA PRO A 55 -5.21 -21.67 -16.70
C PRO A 55 -6.52 -21.30 -16.00
N ALA A 56 -7.15 -22.26 -15.30
CA ALA A 56 -8.37 -22.01 -14.54
C ALA A 56 -8.16 -21.04 -13.37
N ALA A 57 -7.04 -21.15 -12.66
CA ALA A 57 -6.69 -20.25 -11.56
C ALA A 57 -6.34 -18.84 -12.08
N LEU A 58 -5.68 -18.75 -13.24
CA LEU A 58 -5.41 -17.47 -13.91
C LEU A 58 -6.70 -16.78 -14.36
N ALA A 59 -7.67 -17.53 -14.88
CA ALA A 59 -8.98 -16.99 -15.24
C ALA A 59 -9.72 -16.43 -14.01
N ALA A 60 -9.78 -17.22 -12.93
CA ALA A 60 -10.39 -16.78 -11.66
C ALA A 60 -9.67 -15.56 -11.06
N PHE A 61 -8.34 -15.50 -11.17
CA PHE A 61 -7.55 -14.36 -10.72
C PHE A 61 -7.94 -13.08 -11.48
N ARG A 62 -8.02 -13.12 -12.82
CA ARG A 62 -8.38 -11.93 -13.61
C ARG A 62 -9.78 -11.43 -13.29
N GLU A 63 -10.74 -12.33 -13.17
CA GLU A 63 -12.12 -11.98 -12.81
C GLU A 63 -12.17 -11.27 -11.45
N ARG A 64 -11.59 -11.91 -10.42
CA ARG A 64 -11.61 -11.40 -9.04
C ARG A 64 -10.76 -10.15 -8.85
N LEU A 65 -9.67 -10.01 -9.62
CA LEU A 65 -8.79 -8.84 -9.53
C LEU A 65 -9.57 -7.55 -9.74
N PHE A 66 -10.48 -7.54 -10.71
CA PHE A 66 -11.25 -6.35 -11.09
C PHE A 66 -12.61 -6.25 -10.39
N SER A 67 -13.23 -7.36 -9.99
CA SER A 67 -14.51 -7.33 -9.26
C SER A 67 -14.35 -7.03 -7.76
N GLU A 68 -13.20 -7.35 -7.17
CA GLU A 68 -12.91 -7.18 -5.75
C GLU A 68 -11.94 -6.00 -5.47
N LEU A 69 -11.89 -5.01 -6.36
CA LEU A 69 -10.97 -3.88 -6.23
C LEU A 69 -11.09 -3.17 -4.86
N PRO A 70 -9.97 -2.69 -4.28
CA PRO A 70 -10.03 -1.79 -3.13
C PRO A 70 -10.93 -0.59 -3.42
N ALA A 71 -11.70 -0.12 -2.43
CA ALA A 71 -12.70 0.94 -2.63
C ALA A 71 -12.13 2.24 -3.25
N ALA A 72 -10.88 2.58 -2.93
CA ALA A 72 -10.20 3.75 -3.48
C ALA A 72 -9.57 3.48 -4.86
N ALA A 73 -9.46 2.23 -5.29
CA ALA A 73 -8.87 1.87 -6.58
C ALA A 73 -9.88 2.04 -7.72
N ARG A 74 -9.35 2.40 -8.89
CA ARG A 74 -10.11 2.42 -10.14
C ARG A 74 -9.19 1.97 -11.26
N VAL A 75 -9.58 0.95 -11.99
CA VAL A 75 -8.89 0.51 -13.20
C VAL A 75 -9.59 1.15 -14.39
N ASP A 76 -8.83 1.89 -15.19
CA ASP A 76 -9.32 2.58 -16.39
C ASP A 76 -9.06 1.73 -17.63
N GLU A 77 -7.87 1.13 -17.71
CA GLU A 77 -7.44 0.26 -18.81
C GLU A 77 -6.53 -0.84 -18.26
N TRP A 78 -6.56 -2.02 -18.89
CA TRP A 78 -5.58 -3.06 -18.65
C TRP A 78 -5.31 -3.86 -19.92
N THR A 79 -4.09 -4.40 -20.03
CA THR A 79 -3.72 -5.33 -21.10
C THR A 79 -3.22 -6.63 -20.49
N VAL A 80 -3.24 -7.71 -21.28
CA VAL A 80 -2.65 -8.99 -20.91
C VAL A 80 -1.85 -9.54 -22.07
N ALA A 81 -0.66 -10.05 -21.76
CA ALA A 81 0.19 -10.76 -22.68
C ALA A 81 0.60 -12.10 -22.05
N ASP A 82 0.60 -13.15 -22.85
CA ASP A 82 1.20 -14.42 -22.45
C ASP A 82 2.72 -14.27 -22.35
N ALA A 83 3.31 -14.95 -21.38
CA ALA A 83 4.74 -14.95 -21.15
C ALA A 83 5.23 -16.39 -20.94
N GLN A 84 6.53 -16.60 -21.16
CA GLN A 84 7.14 -17.90 -20.90
C GLN A 84 7.07 -18.25 -19.42
N PRO A 85 6.53 -19.42 -19.05
CA PRO A 85 6.55 -19.89 -17.67
C PRO A 85 7.98 -19.99 -17.13
N LEU A 86 8.15 -19.61 -15.87
CA LEU A 86 9.40 -19.67 -15.15
C LEU A 86 9.41 -20.90 -14.23
N THR A 87 10.53 -21.63 -14.24
CA THR A 87 10.77 -22.72 -13.28
C THR A 87 11.35 -22.16 -11.98
N GLY A 88 11.07 -22.83 -10.86
CA GLY A 88 11.65 -22.47 -9.56
C GLY A 88 11.14 -21.15 -8.96
N GLN A 89 10.08 -20.54 -9.48
CA GLN A 89 9.44 -19.41 -8.80
C GLN A 89 8.80 -19.89 -7.48
N GLY A 90 9.04 -19.12 -6.42
CA GLY A 90 8.37 -19.26 -5.13
C GLY A 90 6.91 -18.80 -5.19
N GLY A 91 6.37 -18.33 -4.07
CA GLY A 91 5.01 -17.79 -3.99
C GLY A 91 4.80 -16.51 -4.82
N PHE A 92 3.86 -15.67 -4.40
CA PHE A 92 3.62 -14.38 -5.02
C PHE A 92 4.26 -13.26 -4.21
N GLU A 93 4.93 -12.32 -4.85
CA GLU A 93 5.70 -11.27 -4.16
C GLU A 93 5.33 -9.84 -4.61
N ILE A 94 5.46 -8.88 -3.70
CA ILE A 94 5.44 -7.45 -4.07
C ILE A 94 6.89 -7.01 -4.24
N VAL A 95 7.30 -6.77 -5.49
CA VAL A 95 8.69 -6.44 -5.83
C VAL A 95 8.90 -4.93 -5.95
N ALA A 96 10.17 -4.52 -6.09
CA ALA A 96 10.54 -3.11 -6.22
C ALA A 96 9.81 -2.44 -7.40
N SER A 97 9.41 -1.19 -7.20
CA SER A 97 8.74 -0.41 -8.25
C SER A 97 9.71 -0.06 -9.38
N GLU A 98 9.18 0.00 -10.60
CA GLU A 98 9.96 0.29 -11.80
C GLU A 98 9.69 1.71 -12.29
N ARG A 99 10.77 2.46 -12.53
CA ARG A 99 10.72 3.78 -13.14
C ARG A 99 10.90 3.67 -14.65
N SER A 100 10.09 4.41 -15.39
CA SER A 100 10.23 4.68 -16.82
C SER A 100 9.83 6.12 -17.14
N ASP A 101 10.15 6.58 -18.36
CA ASP A 101 9.80 7.92 -18.86
C ASP A 101 8.31 8.06 -19.26
N ALA A 102 7.49 7.07 -18.93
CA ALA A 102 6.06 7.11 -19.24
C ALA A 102 5.36 8.25 -18.48
N PRO A 103 4.33 8.88 -19.07
CA PRO A 103 3.58 9.96 -18.43
C PRO A 103 3.01 9.51 -17.08
N GLN A 104 3.14 10.38 -16.09
CA GLN A 104 2.77 10.10 -14.72
C GLN A 104 1.25 10.00 -14.56
N LEU A 105 0.85 9.06 -13.71
CA LEU A 105 -0.52 8.66 -13.46
C LEU A 105 -1.29 9.63 -12.55
N THR A 106 -2.63 9.52 -12.53
CA THR A 106 -3.49 10.25 -11.59
C THR A 106 -3.24 9.80 -10.15
N VAL A 107 -2.65 10.70 -9.36
CA VAL A 107 -2.45 10.51 -7.92
C VAL A 107 -3.81 10.48 -7.20
N PRO A 108 -4.08 9.52 -6.29
CA PRO A 108 -5.33 9.50 -5.55
C PRO A 108 -5.45 10.72 -4.62
N PRO A 109 -6.69 11.22 -4.39
CA PRO A 109 -6.92 12.28 -3.41
C PRO A 109 -6.59 11.79 -1.98
N ASP A 110 -6.42 12.73 -1.07
CA ASP A 110 -6.34 12.45 0.36
C ASP A 110 -7.67 11.84 0.85
N MET A 111 -7.59 10.93 1.82
CA MET A 111 -8.75 10.21 2.34
C MET A 111 -8.88 10.38 3.85
N ALA A 112 -10.11 10.57 4.32
CA ALA A 112 -10.43 10.57 5.74
C ALA A 112 -10.04 9.24 6.40
N VAL A 113 -9.84 9.27 7.72
CA VAL A 113 -9.55 8.07 8.52
C VAL A 113 -10.68 7.04 8.37
N CYS A 114 -10.33 5.77 8.13
CA CYS A 114 -11.31 4.68 8.04
C CYS A 114 -11.77 4.22 9.43
N GLY A 115 -12.92 3.54 9.50
CA GLY A 115 -13.49 3.05 10.77
C GLY A 115 -12.54 2.17 11.58
N ASP A 116 -11.78 1.29 10.94
CA ASP A 116 -10.78 0.45 11.60
C ASP A 116 -9.64 1.25 12.23
N CYS A 117 -9.09 2.23 11.51
CA CYS A 117 -8.06 3.11 12.08
C CYS A 117 -8.64 3.96 13.21
N LEU A 118 -9.91 4.35 13.13
CA LEU A 118 -10.58 5.10 14.18
C LEU A 118 -10.76 4.23 15.45
N ALA A 119 -11.08 2.94 15.28
CA ALA A 119 -11.16 2.00 16.39
C ALA A 119 -9.80 1.86 17.09
N GLU A 120 -8.71 1.62 16.34
CA GLU A 120 -7.35 1.56 16.89
C GLU A 120 -6.91 2.88 17.54
N LEU A 121 -7.29 4.03 16.96
CA LEU A 121 -6.95 5.35 17.51
C LEU A 121 -7.51 5.53 18.92
N PHE A 122 -8.67 4.93 19.22
CA PHE A 122 -9.35 5.07 20.50
C PHE A 122 -9.27 3.85 21.41
N ASP A 123 -8.55 2.80 21.01
CA ASP A 123 -8.30 1.62 21.85
C ASP A 123 -7.06 1.82 22.75
N PRO A 124 -7.21 1.91 24.08
CA PRO A 124 -6.09 2.07 25.00
C PRO A 124 -5.06 0.93 24.98
N ALA A 125 -5.43 -0.24 24.44
CA ALA A 125 -4.53 -1.37 24.28
C ALA A 125 -3.73 -1.32 22.96
N ASP A 126 -4.12 -0.50 21.99
CA ASP A 126 -3.42 -0.39 20.71
C ASP A 126 -2.15 0.46 20.84
N ARG A 127 -1.08 0.04 20.17
CA ARG A 127 0.21 0.76 20.12
C ARG A 127 0.13 2.13 19.46
N ARG A 128 -0.97 2.42 18.77
CA ARG A 128 -1.29 3.70 18.14
C ARG A 128 -2.43 4.42 18.86
N TYR A 129 -2.75 4.05 20.10
CA TYR A 129 -3.68 4.80 20.92
C TYR A 129 -3.36 6.29 20.88
N ARG A 130 -4.35 7.07 20.44
CA ARG A 130 -4.31 8.53 20.26
C ARG A 130 -3.21 9.07 19.34
N TYR A 131 -2.59 8.23 18.52
CA TYR A 131 -1.56 8.66 17.57
C TYR A 131 -2.16 9.49 16.42
N PRO A 132 -1.86 10.80 16.30
CA PRO A 132 -2.60 11.72 15.42
C PRO A 132 -2.42 11.46 13.92
N PHE A 133 -1.36 10.74 13.54
CA PHE A 133 -1.01 10.47 12.14
C PHE A 133 -1.33 9.02 11.74
N ILE A 134 -2.25 8.36 12.46
CA ILE A 134 -2.68 7.00 12.15
C ILE A 134 -3.27 6.91 10.74
N ASN A 135 -2.80 5.93 9.98
CA ASN A 135 -3.33 5.60 8.66
C ASN A 135 -3.09 4.13 8.33
N CYS A 136 -3.67 3.69 7.22
CA CYS A 136 -3.46 2.37 6.63
C CYS A 136 -3.45 2.48 5.09
N THR A 137 -3.41 1.34 4.40
CA THR A 137 -3.48 1.29 2.94
C THR A 137 -4.76 1.89 2.36
N GLN A 138 -5.85 1.93 3.13
CA GLN A 138 -7.19 2.37 2.71
C GLN A 138 -7.54 3.81 3.10
N CYS A 139 -6.71 4.51 3.87
CA CYS A 139 -7.03 5.86 4.36
C CYS A 139 -5.79 6.76 4.55
N GLY A 140 -6.01 8.02 4.88
CA GLY A 140 -4.96 9.00 5.19
C GLY A 140 -4.42 9.74 3.97
N PRO A 141 -3.32 10.49 4.14
CA PRO A 141 -2.82 11.38 3.11
C PRO A 141 -2.25 10.61 1.91
N ARG A 142 -2.43 11.17 0.71
CA ARG A 142 -1.95 10.71 -0.58
C ARG A 142 -1.41 11.90 -1.36
N LEU A 143 -2.27 12.59 -2.13
CA LEU A 143 -1.88 13.74 -2.96
C LEU A 143 -1.03 14.75 -2.18
N SER A 144 -1.42 15.07 -0.95
CA SER A 144 -0.71 16.03 -0.09
C SER A 144 0.72 15.63 0.31
N ILE A 145 1.09 14.34 0.21
CA ILE A 145 2.39 13.84 0.67
C ILE A 145 3.25 13.21 -0.42
N ILE A 146 2.70 13.00 -1.62
CA ILE A 146 3.42 12.37 -2.73
C ILE A 146 4.28 13.44 -3.41
N LYS A 147 5.57 13.15 -3.53
CA LYS A 147 6.56 13.99 -4.21
C LYS A 147 6.87 13.50 -5.61
N ASP A 148 6.83 12.19 -5.83
CA ASP A 148 7.15 11.57 -7.11
C ASP A 148 6.52 10.18 -7.23
N LEU A 149 6.41 9.68 -8.47
CA LEU A 149 5.97 8.33 -8.79
C LEU A 149 7.15 7.47 -9.31
N PRO A 150 7.10 6.13 -9.20
CA PRO A 150 6.05 5.30 -8.59
C PRO A 150 5.85 5.53 -7.08
N TYR A 151 4.63 5.29 -6.61
CA TYR A 151 4.25 5.51 -5.21
C TYR A 151 4.95 4.52 -4.27
N ASP A 152 6.05 4.98 -3.68
CA ASP A 152 6.75 4.33 -2.57
C ASP A 152 7.22 5.38 -1.56
N ARG A 153 7.50 4.93 -0.33
CA ARG A 153 7.87 5.80 0.80
C ARG A 153 8.97 6.83 0.45
N PRO A 154 10.06 6.50 -0.26
CA PRO A 154 11.09 7.48 -0.65
C PRO A 154 10.56 8.62 -1.53
N GLY A 155 9.52 8.36 -2.33
CA GLY A 155 8.81 9.34 -3.16
C GLY A 155 7.74 10.14 -2.40
N THR A 156 7.79 10.18 -1.06
CA THR A 156 6.81 10.92 -0.24
C THR A 156 7.49 11.81 0.81
N THR A 157 6.71 12.66 1.48
CA THR A 157 7.17 13.39 2.68
C THR A 157 7.53 12.44 3.83
N MET A 158 7.03 11.20 3.82
CA MET A 158 7.36 10.18 4.84
C MET A 158 8.78 9.61 4.69
N ALA A 159 9.52 9.96 3.64
CA ALA A 159 10.91 9.56 3.44
C ALA A 159 11.84 9.98 4.61
N GLY A 160 11.54 11.10 5.27
CA GLY A 160 12.30 11.58 6.43
C GLY A 160 12.06 10.82 7.73
N PHE A 161 11.12 9.87 7.74
CA PHE A 161 10.73 9.11 8.93
C PHE A 161 11.09 7.63 8.72
N THR A 162 12.22 7.17 9.25
CA THR A 162 12.60 5.75 9.15
C THR A 162 11.69 4.88 10.01
N GLN A 163 11.14 3.80 9.46
CA GLN A 163 10.25 2.92 10.21
C GLN A 163 10.98 2.20 11.35
N CYS A 164 10.36 2.14 12.53
CA CYS A 164 10.82 1.26 13.61
C CYS A 164 10.59 -0.22 13.24
N ALA A 165 11.20 -1.13 14.01
CA ALA A 165 11.11 -2.57 13.76
C ALA A 165 9.65 -3.08 13.69
N ALA A 166 8.76 -2.60 14.57
CA ALA A 166 7.37 -3.02 14.59
C ALA A 166 6.57 -2.52 13.37
N CYS A 167 6.78 -1.26 12.95
CA CYS A 167 6.17 -0.73 11.72
C CYS A 167 6.71 -1.43 10.46
N ALA A 168 8.00 -1.77 10.44
CA ALA A 168 8.61 -2.53 9.36
C ALA A 168 8.13 -3.99 9.31
N ALA A 169 7.80 -4.60 10.46
CA ALA A 169 7.20 -5.93 10.52
C ALA A 169 5.79 -5.91 9.91
N GLU A 170 4.92 -5.01 10.37
CA GLU A 170 3.57 -4.83 9.79
C GLU A 170 3.59 -4.48 8.31
N TYR A 171 4.59 -3.74 7.84
CA TYR A 171 4.73 -3.40 6.42
C TYR A 171 4.99 -4.63 5.56
N ARG A 172 5.71 -5.63 6.10
CA ARG A 172 6.12 -6.87 5.42
C ARG A 172 5.13 -8.03 5.61
N ASP A 173 4.30 -7.97 6.64
CA ASP A 173 3.35 -9.03 6.97
C ASP A 173 2.07 -8.95 6.10
N PRO A 174 1.78 -9.94 5.23
CA PRO A 174 0.57 -9.95 4.42
C PRO A 174 -0.75 -10.01 5.21
N ALA A 175 -0.72 -10.47 6.46
CA ALA A 175 -1.88 -10.51 7.35
C ALA A 175 -2.17 -9.14 8.00
N SER A 176 -1.18 -8.25 8.03
CA SER A 176 -1.33 -6.90 8.55
C SER A 176 -2.12 -6.03 7.57
N ARG A 177 -3.09 -5.26 8.07
CA ARG A 177 -3.79 -4.22 7.28
C ARG A 177 -2.87 -3.09 6.81
N ARG A 178 -1.67 -3.01 7.39
CA ARG A 178 -0.60 -2.07 7.02
C ARG A 178 0.44 -2.70 6.09
N PHE A 179 0.19 -3.90 5.57
CA PHE A 179 1.00 -4.52 4.52
C PHE A 179 1.19 -3.56 3.35
N HIS A 180 2.43 -3.19 3.05
CA HIS A 180 2.80 -2.18 2.05
C HIS A 180 2.13 -0.79 2.19
N ALA A 181 1.68 -0.41 3.39
CA ALA A 181 1.27 0.97 3.67
C ALA A 181 2.51 1.89 3.69
N GLN A 182 2.76 2.57 2.57
CA GLN A 182 3.90 3.50 2.42
C GLN A 182 3.98 4.58 3.50
N PRO A 183 2.87 5.18 3.99
CA PRO A 183 2.90 6.18 5.05
C PRO A 183 2.79 5.57 6.45
N ASN A 184 2.96 4.25 6.62
CA ASN A 184 2.88 3.59 7.92
C ASN A 184 3.91 4.18 8.90
N ALA A 185 3.44 4.52 10.09
CA ALA A 185 4.21 5.04 11.20
C ALA A 185 3.49 4.79 12.53
N CYS A 186 4.17 5.09 13.63
CA CYS A 186 3.68 5.06 15.01
C CYS A 186 4.36 6.20 15.81
N PRO A 187 4.02 6.41 17.10
CA PRO A 187 4.65 7.44 17.94
C PRO A 187 6.18 7.38 17.99
N ASP A 188 6.77 6.19 17.86
CA ASP A 188 8.23 6.00 17.94
C ASP A 188 8.98 6.47 16.69
N CYS A 189 8.36 6.35 15.51
CA CYS A 189 9.06 6.49 14.24
C CYS A 189 8.42 7.48 13.27
N GLY A 190 7.30 8.09 13.67
CA GLY A 190 6.49 8.97 12.84
C GLY A 190 6.58 10.44 13.23
N PRO A 191 5.79 11.28 12.53
CA PRO A 191 5.63 12.68 12.88
C PRO A 191 5.07 12.86 14.30
N ARG A 192 5.36 14.02 14.90
CA ARG A 192 4.88 14.43 16.22
C ARG A 192 4.22 15.79 16.14
N LEU A 193 3.21 16.01 16.97
CA LEU A 193 2.61 17.32 17.12
C LEU A 193 3.54 18.23 17.92
N GLU A 194 3.53 19.50 17.56
CA GLU A 194 4.16 20.60 18.29
C GLU A 194 3.13 21.72 18.41
N TYR A 195 2.99 22.30 19.61
CA TYR A 195 2.16 23.47 19.87
C TYR A 195 3.03 24.60 20.42
N ARG A 196 2.85 25.80 19.86
CA ARG A 196 3.48 27.03 20.32
C ARG A 196 2.41 28.12 20.49
N ALA A 197 2.35 28.73 21.67
CA ALA A 197 1.43 29.84 21.97
C ALA A 197 1.83 31.18 21.30
N GLY A 198 3.01 31.23 20.67
CA GLY A 198 3.57 32.36 19.93
C GLY A 198 4.90 31.95 19.28
N ALA A 199 5.45 32.78 18.39
CA ALA A 199 6.67 32.43 17.63
C ALA A 199 7.86 32.03 18.54
N ASP A 200 7.98 32.68 19.71
CA ASP A 200 9.09 32.48 20.66
C ASP A 200 8.71 31.65 21.89
N GLY A 201 7.50 31.06 21.90
CA GLY A 201 7.05 30.23 23.02
C GLY A 201 7.76 28.87 23.07
N GLU A 202 8.08 28.41 24.27
CA GLU A 202 8.54 27.03 24.51
C GLU A 202 7.51 26.03 23.97
N PRO A 203 7.94 25.03 23.16
CA PRO A 203 7.01 24.13 22.52
C PRO A 203 6.49 23.06 23.49
N PHE A 204 5.21 22.75 23.36
CA PHE A 204 4.64 21.50 23.87
C PHE A 204 4.69 20.46 22.75
N LEU A 205 4.94 19.19 23.10
CA LEU A 205 5.08 18.09 22.13
C LEU A 205 4.05 16.99 22.38
N GLY A 206 3.67 16.28 21.32
CA GLY A 206 2.84 15.07 21.42
C GLY A 206 1.45 15.33 22.02
N GLU A 207 1.07 14.54 23.05
CA GLU A 207 -0.23 14.66 23.72
C GLU A 207 -0.41 16.01 24.43
N ASP A 208 0.64 16.56 25.03
CA ASP A 208 0.58 17.86 25.68
C ASP A 208 0.31 18.97 24.65
N ALA A 209 0.89 18.84 23.45
CA ALA A 209 0.62 19.76 22.34
C ALA A 209 -0.86 19.71 21.94
N LEU A 210 -1.43 18.51 21.82
CA LEU A 210 -2.82 18.32 21.47
C LEU A 210 -3.77 18.85 22.56
N ALA A 211 -3.48 18.55 23.83
CA ALA A 211 -4.27 19.02 24.96
C ALA A 211 -4.28 20.55 25.07
N ARG A 212 -3.14 21.20 24.82
CA ARG A 212 -3.06 22.67 24.78
C ARG A 212 -3.87 23.25 23.62
N ALA A 213 -3.72 22.70 22.42
CA ALA A 213 -4.45 23.16 21.25
C ALA A 213 -5.97 23.03 21.44
N ALA A 214 -6.45 21.94 22.04
CA ALA A 214 -7.88 21.72 22.29
C ALA A 214 -8.47 22.59 23.41
N ALA A 215 -7.63 23.15 24.28
CA ALA A 215 -8.04 24.03 25.36
C ALA A 215 -8.03 25.53 25.00
N THR A 216 -7.62 25.86 23.77
CA THR A 216 -7.59 27.25 23.24
C THR A 216 -8.84 27.53 22.44
#